data_AF-A0A4R0YFW7-F1
#
_entry.id   AF-A0A4R0YFW7-F1
#
_cell.length_a   1.000
_cell.length_b   1.000
_cell.length_c   1.000
_cell.angle_alpha   90.00
_cell.angle_beta   90.00
_cell.angle_gamma   90.00
#
_symmetry.space_group_name_H-M   'P 1'
#
loop_
_entity.id
_entity.type
_entity.pdbx_description
1 polymer ?
#
loop_
_entity_poly.entity_id
_entity_poly.type
_entity_poly.pdbx_seq_one_letter_code
_entity_poly.pdbx_strand_id
1 'polypeptide(L)'
;MDSLMTLAADPAAWVALGTLIVMEVVLGIDNLLFISILTNKLPEHQRARARFIGIAAALVLRLALLSLVFVIVQLVEPVLTLFGQSFSWRDLILIGGGLFLVWKATKEIHHNVDPGHAPDVFDGGSGGSAVAGAAYAAIIGQILLLDLVFSLDSIITAVGMTDHIEIMVIAVVVTVAVMLFAANPLGNFIGNNPSVVMLALSFLLMIGMTLIAEGFGVKVPKGYVYAAMAFSAAVEALNMISRRASARKAASKGTARMPVRR
;
A
#
# COMPACT_ATOMS: atom_id res chain seq x y z
N MET A 1 -4.29 8.21 32.43
CA MET A 1 -5.52 7.38 32.41
C MET A 1 -6.77 8.25 32.44
N ASP A 2 -6.74 9.40 33.11
CA ASP A 2 -7.86 10.36 33.10
C ASP A 2 -8.18 10.93 31.70
N SER A 3 -7.16 11.19 30.86
CA SER A 3 -7.38 11.68 29.48
C SER A 3 -8.16 10.70 28.59
N LEU A 4 -7.85 9.40 28.68
CA LEU A 4 -8.55 8.36 27.92
C LEU A 4 -10.00 8.18 28.38
N MET A 5 -10.24 8.29 29.70
CA MET A 5 -11.60 8.22 30.25
C MET A 5 -12.43 9.45 29.84
N THR A 6 -11.83 10.65 29.81
CA THR A 6 -12.51 11.85 29.30
C THR A 6 -12.77 11.78 27.79
N LEU A 7 -11.83 11.27 27.01
CA LEU A 7 -12.00 11.07 25.55
C LEU A 7 -13.04 10.00 25.25
N ALA A 8 -13.08 8.91 26.00
CA ALA A 8 -14.07 7.85 25.83
C ALA A 8 -15.51 8.34 26.10
N ALA A 9 -15.66 9.36 26.95
CA ALA A 9 -16.94 10.01 27.24
C ALA A 9 -17.34 11.08 26.21
N ASP A 10 -16.44 11.50 25.32
CA ASP A 10 -16.68 12.52 24.30
C ASP A 10 -17.12 11.91 22.96
N PRO A 11 -18.36 12.16 22.49
CA PRO A 11 -18.82 11.70 21.19
C PRO A 11 -17.95 12.19 20.01
N ALA A 12 -17.32 13.37 20.12
CA ALA A 12 -16.47 13.91 19.05
C ALA A 12 -15.20 13.07 18.86
N ALA A 13 -14.62 12.55 19.95
CA ALA A 13 -13.45 11.68 19.92
C ALA A 13 -13.73 10.37 19.15
N TRP A 14 -14.93 9.79 19.30
CA TRP A 14 -15.34 8.60 18.56
C TRP A 14 -15.54 8.86 17.07
N VAL A 15 -16.07 10.03 16.69
CA VAL A 15 -16.19 10.43 15.28
C VAL A 15 -14.82 10.64 14.65
N ALA A 16 -13.90 11.32 15.35
CA ALA A 16 -12.53 11.49 14.91
C ALA A 16 -11.81 10.14 14.76
N LEU A 17 -11.93 9.26 15.76
CA LEU A 17 -11.36 7.91 15.72
C LEU A 17 -11.90 7.11 14.53
N GLY A 18 -13.23 7.10 14.34
CA GLY A 18 -13.86 6.39 13.22
C GLY A 18 -13.40 6.93 11.88
N THR A 19 -13.31 8.26 11.74
CA THR A 19 -12.83 8.91 10.52
C THR A 19 -11.38 8.54 10.22
N LEU A 20 -10.51 8.57 11.24
CA LEU A 20 -9.11 8.19 11.11
C LEU A 20 -8.95 6.71 10.74
N ILE A 21 -9.68 5.80 11.40
CA ILE A 21 -9.66 4.37 11.05
C ILE A 21 -10.10 4.18 9.60
N VAL A 22 -11.18 4.82 9.15
CA VAL A 22 -11.64 4.71 7.76
C VAL A 22 -10.59 5.22 6.79
N MET A 23 -10.03 6.41 7.05
CA MET A 23 -8.99 7.01 6.20
C MET A 23 -7.73 6.14 6.15
N GLU A 24 -7.27 5.65 7.29
CA GLU A 24 -6.11 4.78 7.37
C GLU A 24 -6.34 3.41 6.74
N VAL A 25 -7.54 2.83 6.84
CA VAL A 25 -7.85 1.56 6.17
C VAL A 25 -7.87 1.76 4.65
N VAL A 26 -8.52 2.83 4.17
CA VAL A 26 -8.58 3.14 2.73
C VAL A 26 -7.17 3.35 2.16
N LEU A 27 -6.33 4.13 2.84
CA LEU A 27 -4.93 4.33 2.48
C LEU A 27 -4.06 3.08 2.69
N GLY A 28 -4.36 2.29 3.73
CA GLY A 28 -3.59 1.12 4.14
C GLY A 28 -3.80 -0.10 3.25
N ILE A 29 -4.91 -0.17 2.51
CA ILE A 29 -5.13 -1.23 1.52
C ILE A 29 -4.01 -1.23 0.47
N ASP A 30 -3.56 -0.07 -0.01
CA ASP A 30 -2.49 0.00 -1.00
C ASP A 30 -1.14 -0.48 -0.46
N ASN A 31 -0.86 -0.12 0.80
CA ASN A 31 0.32 -0.62 1.51
C ASN A 31 0.27 -2.16 1.62
N LEU A 32 -0.90 -2.72 1.93
CA LEU A 32 -1.09 -4.17 2.01
C LEU A 32 -0.98 -4.86 0.64
N LEU A 33 -1.50 -4.23 -0.42
CA LEU A 33 -1.35 -4.69 -1.80
C LEU A 33 0.13 -4.76 -2.17
N PHE A 34 0.91 -3.73 -1.84
CA PHE A 34 2.34 -3.69 -2.12
C PHE A 34 3.12 -4.75 -1.35
N ILE A 35 2.88 -4.86 -0.03
CA ILE A 35 3.45 -5.93 0.79
C ILE A 35 3.16 -7.29 0.17
N SER A 36 1.93 -7.51 -0.30
CA SER A 36 1.54 -8.76 -0.92
C SER A 36 2.25 -9.01 -2.26
N ILE A 37 2.42 -7.99 -3.10
CA ILE A 37 3.12 -8.10 -4.39
C ILE A 37 4.59 -8.45 -4.18
N LEU A 38 5.29 -7.73 -3.30
CA LEU A 38 6.70 -7.99 -3.05
C LEU A 38 6.92 -9.35 -2.41
N THR A 39 6.13 -9.70 -1.38
CA THR A 39 6.28 -10.98 -0.70
C THR A 39 5.91 -12.16 -1.60
N ASN A 40 5.09 -11.98 -2.64
CA ASN A 40 4.80 -13.02 -3.62
C ASN A 40 6.00 -13.40 -4.50
N LYS A 41 7.03 -12.55 -4.58
CA LYS A 41 8.31 -12.90 -5.22
C LYS A 41 9.14 -13.90 -4.40
N LEU A 42 8.82 -14.09 -3.11
CA LEU A 42 9.49 -15.07 -2.26
C LEU A 42 8.97 -16.50 -2.49
N PRO A 43 9.76 -17.53 -2.13
CA PRO A 43 9.27 -18.91 -2.07
C PRO A 43 8.01 -19.04 -1.21
N GLU A 44 7.06 -19.89 -1.61
CA GLU A 44 5.74 -20.02 -0.98
C GLU A 44 5.77 -20.18 0.54
N HIS A 45 6.72 -20.96 1.06
CA HIS A 45 6.89 -21.21 2.49
C HIS A 45 7.30 -19.96 3.29
N GLN A 46 7.82 -18.92 2.65
CA GLN A 46 8.28 -17.68 3.30
C GLN A 46 7.27 -16.54 3.20
N ARG A 47 6.35 -16.57 2.23
CA ARG A 47 5.45 -15.45 1.91
C ARG A 47 4.64 -14.99 3.12
N ALA A 48 3.96 -15.91 3.79
CA ALA A 48 3.11 -15.58 4.95
C ALA A 48 3.91 -14.97 6.11
N ARG A 49 5.10 -15.51 6.39
CA ARG A 49 6.00 -14.95 7.41
C ARG A 49 6.52 -13.58 7.02
N ALA A 50 6.91 -13.39 5.76
CA ALA A 50 7.38 -12.10 5.25
C ALA A 50 6.29 -11.03 5.31
N ARG A 51 5.03 -11.36 5.01
CA ARG A 51 3.89 -10.44 5.16
C ARG A 51 3.69 -10.05 6.62
N PHE A 52 3.65 -11.04 7.52
CA PHE A 52 3.48 -10.78 8.95
C PHE A 52 4.61 -9.90 9.50
N ILE A 53 5.86 -10.25 9.22
CA ILE A 53 7.04 -9.49 9.68
C ILE A 53 7.05 -8.10 9.07
N GLY A 54 6.76 -7.96 7.78
CA GLY A 54 6.68 -6.67 7.10
C GLY A 54 5.62 -5.76 7.71
N ILE A 55 4.41 -6.27 7.96
CA ILE A 55 3.31 -5.50 8.57
C ILE A 55 3.62 -5.15 10.03
N ALA A 56 4.17 -6.09 10.81
CA ALA A 56 4.54 -5.84 12.20
C ALA A 56 5.67 -4.80 12.30
N ALA A 57 6.68 -4.89 11.44
CA ALA A 57 7.76 -3.92 11.39
C ALA A 57 7.27 -2.54 10.92
N ALA A 58 6.35 -2.50 9.96
CA ALA A 58 5.68 -1.25 9.53
C ALA A 58 4.89 -0.61 10.68
N LEU A 59 4.17 -1.40 11.49
CA LEU A 59 3.50 -0.87 12.68
C LEU A 59 4.48 -0.25 13.67
N VAL A 60 5.58 -0.95 13.97
CA VAL A 60 6.61 -0.42 14.87
C VAL A 60 7.16 0.90 14.31
N LEU A 61 7.44 0.95 13.01
CA LEU A 61 7.89 2.17 12.34
C LEU A 61 6.84 3.29 12.47
N ARG A 62 5.56 3.02 12.20
CA ARG A 62 4.48 4.01 12.33
C ARG A 62 4.35 4.54 13.75
N LEU A 63 4.37 3.67 14.75
CA LEU A 63 4.30 4.08 16.15
C LEU A 63 5.54 4.89 16.57
N ALA A 64 6.72 4.54 16.05
CA ALA A 64 7.93 5.32 16.27
C ALA A 64 7.82 6.71 15.64
N LEU A 65 7.37 6.81 14.38
CA LEU A 65 7.15 8.10 13.72
C LEU A 65 6.09 8.94 14.45
N LEU A 66 4.99 8.32 14.91
CA LEU A 66 3.95 8.99 15.65
C LEU A 66 4.44 9.50 17.03
N SER A 67 5.34 8.76 17.69
CA SER A 67 6.01 9.25 18.91
C SER A 67 6.90 10.47 18.65
N LEU A 68 7.37 10.63 17.42
CA LEU A 68 8.18 11.76 16.94
C LEU A 68 7.32 12.82 16.23
N VAL A 69 5.99 12.84 16.45
CA VAL A 69 5.08 13.74 15.74
C VAL A 69 5.49 15.21 15.87
N PHE A 70 6.01 15.63 17.02
CA PHE A 70 6.51 17.00 17.23
C PHE A 70 7.67 17.36 16.28
N VAL A 71 8.54 16.39 15.96
CA VAL A 71 9.59 16.56 14.95
C VAL A 71 8.99 16.57 13.55
N ILE A 72 8.04 15.68 13.27
CA ILE A 72 7.35 15.59 11.97
C ILE A 72 6.62 16.88 11.62
N VAL A 73 6.01 17.56 12.58
CA VAL A 73 5.34 18.85 12.33
C VAL A 73 6.33 19.93 11.90
N GLN A 74 7.56 19.91 12.42
CA GLN A 74 8.63 20.83 12.00
C GLN A 74 9.16 20.53 10.60
N LEU A 75 8.96 19.30 10.06
CA LEU A 75 9.34 18.98 8.68
C LEU A 75 8.55 19.77 7.64
N VAL A 76 7.44 20.43 8.03
CA VAL A 76 6.63 21.29 7.15
C VAL A 76 7.21 22.71 7.05
N GLU A 77 8.18 23.07 7.91
CA GLU A 77 8.82 24.38 7.84
C GLU A 77 9.64 24.54 6.55
N PRO A 78 9.60 25.72 5.90
CA PRO A 78 10.41 26.02 4.72
C PRO A 78 11.91 25.85 5.00
N VAL A 79 12.60 25.04 4.18
CA VAL A 79 14.05 24.81 4.28
C VAL A 79 14.79 25.39 3.08
N LEU A 80 14.18 25.34 1.90
CA LEU A 80 14.82 25.73 0.65
C LEU A 80 13.85 26.50 -0.23
N THR A 81 14.27 27.65 -0.76
CA THR A 81 13.45 28.41 -1.72
C THR A 81 14.10 28.32 -3.09
N LEU A 82 13.41 27.71 -4.06
CA LEU A 82 13.87 27.56 -5.44
C LEU A 82 12.79 28.03 -6.39
N PHE A 83 13.15 28.84 -7.40
CA PHE A 83 12.21 29.35 -8.40
C PHE A 83 10.97 30.06 -7.82
N GLY A 84 11.11 30.72 -6.66
CA GLY A 84 10.01 31.40 -5.97
C GLY A 84 9.07 30.46 -5.20
N GLN A 85 9.38 29.17 -5.11
CA GLN A 85 8.66 28.18 -4.30
C GLN A 85 9.50 27.76 -3.09
N SER A 86 8.87 27.69 -1.92
CA SER A 86 9.47 27.20 -0.68
C SER A 86 9.21 25.71 -0.52
N PHE A 87 10.26 24.93 -0.30
CA PHE A 87 10.24 23.50 -0.07
C PHE A 87 10.63 23.20 1.37
N SER A 88 9.83 22.35 2.01
CA SER A 88 10.08 21.82 3.34
C SER A 88 10.75 20.43 3.26
N TRP A 89 11.25 19.91 4.38
CA TRP A 89 11.78 18.53 4.43
C TRP A 89 10.70 17.50 4.06
N ARG A 90 9.46 17.74 4.49
CA ARG A 90 8.30 16.93 4.09
C ARG A 90 8.18 16.88 2.57
N ASP A 91 8.21 18.04 1.92
CA ASP A 91 8.00 18.14 0.47
C ASP A 91 9.06 17.35 -0.29
N LEU A 92 10.32 17.42 0.15
CA LEU A 92 11.41 16.64 -0.42
C LEU A 92 11.22 15.14 -0.25
N ILE A 93 10.71 14.69 0.91
CA ILE A 93 10.41 13.27 1.15
C ILE A 93 9.23 12.81 0.27
N LEU A 94 8.19 13.62 0.11
CA LEU A 94 7.04 13.29 -0.75
C LEU A 94 7.43 13.23 -2.23
N ILE A 95 8.24 14.19 -2.70
CA ILE A 95 8.75 14.20 -4.08
C ILE A 95 9.66 12.99 -4.31
N GLY A 96 10.64 12.77 -3.42
CA GLY A 96 11.59 11.66 -3.54
C GLY A 96 10.91 10.29 -3.47
N GLY A 97 10.02 10.11 -2.49
CA GLY A 97 9.22 8.91 -2.33
C GLY A 97 8.25 8.70 -3.50
N GLY A 98 7.59 9.75 -3.96
CA GLY A 98 6.71 9.71 -5.13
C GLY A 98 7.46 9.35 -6.42
N LEU A 99 8.64 9.91 -6.66
CA LEU A 99 9.51 9.52 -7.78
C LEU A 99 9.94 8.06 -7.69
N PHE A 100 10.33 7.60 -6.49
CA PHE A 100 10.66 6.20 -6.25
C PHE A 100 9.48 5.27 -6.57
N LEU A 101 8.27 5.64 -6.14
CA LEU A 101 7.04 4.90 -6.42
C LEU A 101 6.74 4.84 -7.92
N VAL A 102 6.81 5.98 -8.62
CA VAL A 102 6.56 6.05 -10.07
C VAL A 102 7.56 5.19 -10.83
N TRP A 103 8.85 5.31 -10.51
CA TRP A 103 9.90 4.49 -11.10
C TRP A 103 9.66 3.00 -10.85
N LYS A 104 9.37 2.64 -9.60
CA LYS A 104 9.18 1.24 -9.21
C LYS A 104 7.94 0.63 -9.84
N ALA A 105 6.80 1.34 -9.80
CA ALA A 105 5.55 0.92 -10.43
C ALA A 105 5.74 0.72 -11.94
N THR A 106 6.40 1.67 -12.62
CA THR A 106 6.67 1.59 -14.06
C THR A 106 7.54 0.38 -14.40
N LYS A 107 8.60 0.13 -13.62
CA LYS A 107 9.49 -1.02 -13.82
C LYS A 107 8.76 -2.35 -13.64
N GLU A 108 7.92 -2.46 -12.61
CA GLU A 108 7.14 -3.68 -12.36
C GLU A 108 6.02 -3.88 -13.38
N ILE A 109 5.37 -2.80 -13.85
CA ILE A 109 4.40 -2.85 -14.95
C ILE A 109 5.09 -3.38 -16.22
N HIS A 110 6.26 -2.85 -16.55
CA HIS A 110 7.01 -3.28 -17.74
C HIS A 110 7.35 -4.77 -17.69
N HIS A 111 7.84 -5.27 -16.55
CA HIS A 111 8.12 -6.70 -16.35
C HIS A 111 6.87 -7.59 -16.43
N ASN A 112 5.72 -7.12 -15.94
CA ASN A 112 4.47 -7.89 -16.01
C ASN A 112 3.86 -7.91 -17.43
N VAL A 113 4.14 -6.90 -18.26
CA VAL A 113 3.60 -6.77 -19.62
C VAL A 113 4.50 -7.43 -20.67
N ASP A 114 5.81 -7.50 -20.44
CA ASP A 114 6.77 -8.19 -21.31
C ASP A 114 7.49 -9.34 -20.55
N PRO A 115 6.92 -10.55 -20.50
CA PRO A 115 7.51 -11.70 -19.81
C PRO A 115 8.81 -12.22 -20.47
N GLY A 116 9.28 -11.63 -21.57
CA GLY A 116 10.38 -12.13 -22.39
C GLY A 116 11.79 -11.66 -22.02
N HIS A 117 11.95 -10.74 -21.06
CA HIS A 117 13.26 -10.23 -20.66
C HIS A 117 13.85 -11.00 -19.46
N ALA A 118 15.14 -11.31 -19.57
CA ALA A 118 15.92 -12.02 -18.57
C ALA A 118 15.82 -11.34 -17.18
N PRO A 119 15.88 -12.12 -16.07
CA PRO A 119 15.76 -11.58 -14.73
C PRO A 119 16.85 -10.53 -14.49
N ASP A 120 16.43 -9.32 -14.12
CA ASP A 120 17.33 -8.27 -13.68
C ASP A 120 18.11 -8.72 -12.44
N VAL A 121 19.30 -8.15 -12.23
CA VAL A 121 20.22 -8.42 -11.09
C VAL A 121 19.58 -8.15 -9.71
N PHE A 122 18.37 -7.58 -9.67
CA PHE A 122 17.54 -7.36 -8.49
C PHE A 122 16.36 -8.33 -8.33
N ASP A 123 16.05 -9.15 -9.33
CA ASP A 123 15.13 -10.28 -9.18
C ASP A 123 15.97 -11.49 -8.73
N GLY A 124 15.65 -12.02 -7.55
CA GLY A 124 16.40 -13.07 -6.84
C GLY A 124 16.40 -14.46 -7.51
N GLY A 125 16.66 -14.51 -8.82
CA GLY A 125 16.90 -15.73 -9.57
C GLY A 125 18.38 -16.09 -9.62
N SER A 126 18.90 -16.71 -8.56
CA SER A 126 19.98 -17.72 -8.67
C SER A 126 20.30 -18.39 -7.32
N GLY A 127 19.73 -19.57 -7.11
CA GLY A 127 20.45 -20.79 -6.71
C GLY A 127 21.27 -20.88 -5.42
N GLY A 128 21.20 -19.96 -4.45
CA GLY A 128 21.97 -20.06 -3.20
C GLY A 128 21.20 -19.66 -1.93
N SER A 129 21.40 -20.38 -0.83
CA SER A 129 20.82 -20.09 0.50
C SER A 129 21.17 -18.67 1.01
N ALA A 130 22.36 -18.16 0.68
CA ALA A 130 22.78 -16.79 0.99
C ALA A 130 22.03 -15.74 0.14
N VAL A 131 21.71 -16.06 -1.11
CA VAL A 131 20.96 -15.20 -2.04
C VAL A 131 19.49 -15.08 -1.61
N ALA A 132 18.90 -16.17 -1.10
CA ALA A 132 17.53 -16.18 -0.58
C ALA A 132 17.36 -15.29 0.66
N GLY A 133 18.34 -15.29 1.58
CA GLY A 133 18.34 -14.42 2.76
C GLY A 133 18.47 -12.93 2.40
N ALA A 134 19.33 -12.61 1.44
CA ALA A 134 19.48 -11.25 0.92
C ALA A 134 18.21 -10.73 0.24
N ALA A 135 17.54 -11.57 -0.56
CA ALA A 135 16.27 -11.23 -1.19
C ALA A 135 15.15 -10.98 -0.15
N TYR A 136 15.10 -11.79 0.90
CA TYR A 136 14.16 -11.61 2.00
C TYR A 136 14.36 -10.25 2.70
N ALA A 137 15.59 -9.94 3.11
CA ALA A 137 15.91 -8.67 3.76
C ALA A 137 15.64 -7.46 2.85
N ALA A 138 15.97 -7.58 1.56
CA ALA A 138 15.70 -6.53 0.57
C ALA A 138 14.18 -6.25 0.42
N ILE A 139 13.35 -7.29 0.39
CA ILE A 139 11.89 -7.15 0.33
C ILE A 139 11.35 -6.46 1.60
N ILE A 140 11.79 -6.88 2.79
CA ILE A 140 11.37 -6.22 4.03
C ILE A 140 11.84 -4.76 4.05
N GLY A 141 13.06 -4.47 3.60
CA GLY A 141 13.56 -3.10 3.47
C GLY A 141 12.73 -2.24 2.52
N GLN A 142 12.32 -2.78 1.37
CA GLN A 142 11.43 -2.08 0.43
C GLN A 142 10.05 -1.82 1.02
N ILE A 143 9.49 -2.78 1.77
CA ILE A 143 8.22 -2.59 2.49
C ILE A 143 8.35 -1.43 3.49
N LEU A 144 9.41 -1.42 4.29
CA LEU A 144 9.62 -0.37 5.29
C LEU A 144 9.87 1.00 4.66
N LEU A 145 10.62 1.05 3.56
CA LEU A 145 10.86 2.30 2.85
C LEU A 145 9.57 2.87 2.25
N LEU A 146 8.72 2.02 1.66
CA LEU A 146 7.43 2.49 1.17
C LEU A 146 6.47 2.89 2.27
N ASP A 147 6.40 2.09 3.35
CA ASP A 147 5.57 2.46 4.49
C ASP A 147 6.07 3.75 5.16
N LEU A 148 7.37 4.04 5.18
CA LEU A 148 7.91 5.32 5.64
C LEU A 148 7.35 6.50 4.83
N VAL A 149 7.37 6.40 3.50
CA VAL A 149 6.86 7.47 2.62
C VAL A 149 5.35 7.67 2.83
N PHE A 150 4.57 6.59 2.89
CA PHE A 150 3.12 6.67 3.10
C PHE A 150 2.73 7.09 4.51
N SER A 151 3.47 6.62 5.52
CA SER A 151 3.20 6.94 6.91
C SER A 151 3.40 8.42 7.18
N LEU A 152 4.43 9.05 6.60
CA LEU A 152 4.65 10.49 6.76
C LEU A 152 3.46 11.33 6.25
N ASP A 153 2.93 11.02 5.06
CA ASP A 153 1.75 11.71 4.53
C ASP A 153 0.49 11.47 5.39
N SER A 154 0.28 10.21 5.80
CA SER A 154 -0.87 9.84 6.64
C SER A 154 -0.82 10.47 8.03
N ILE A 155 0.35 10.57 8.66
CA ILE A 155 0.54 11.18 9.98
C ILE A 155 0.28 12.68 9.89
N ILE A 156 0.82 13.36 8.88
CA ILE A 156 0.59 14.81 8.70
C ILE A 156 -0.89 15.10 8.45
N THR A 157 -1.56 14.24 7.67
CA THR A 157 -3.00 14.32 7.46
C THR A 157 -3.77 14.12 8.77
N ALA A 158 -3.37 13.14 9.59
CA ALA A 158 -4.01 12.85 10.87
C ALA A 158 -3.83 13.97 11.91
N VAL A 159 -2.64 14.58 11.99
CA VAL A 159 -2.39 15.77 12.84
C VAL A 159 -3.26 16.94 12.41
N GLY A 160 -3.61 17.05 11.12
CA GLY A 160 -4.55 18.05 10.62
C GLY A 160 -6.02 17.78 10.99
N MET A 161 -6.36 16.58 11.47
CA MET A 161 -7.73 16.17 11.81
C MET A 161 -8.00 16.11 13.32
N THR A 162 -6.98 15.78 14.13
CA THR A 162 -7.11 15.71 15.58
C THR A 162 -5.80 16.07 16.27
N ASP A 163 -5.91 16.76 17.40
CA ASP A 163 -4.77 17.08 18.27
C ASP A 163 -4.45 15.93 19.26
N HIS A 164 -5.29 14.88 19.31
CA HIS A 164 -5.16 13.80 20.27
C HIS A 164 -4.33 12.64 19.72
N ILE A 165 -3.06 12.57 20.14
CA ILE A 165 -2.13 11.49 19.76
C ILE A 165 -2.69 10.12 20.14
N GLU A 166 -3.44 10.02 21.26
CA GLU A 166 -4.04 8.76 21.70
C GLU A 166 -5.03 8.20 20.67
N ILE A 167 -5.82 9.08 20.04
CA ILE A 167 -6.77 8.70 18.98
C ILE A 167 -6.00 8.16 17.76
N MET A 168 -4.92 8.85 17.37
CA MET A 168 -4.07 8.45 16.24
C MET A 168 -3.42 7.08 16.51
N VAL A 169 -2.88 6.85 17.71
CA VAL A 169 -2.27 5.56 18.09
C VAL A 169 -3.30 4.43 17.99
N ILE A 170 -4.50 4.64 18.55
CA ILE A 170 -5.56 3.63 18.51
C ILE A 170 -5.98 3.36 17.06
N ALA A 171 -6.12 4.40 16.23
CA ALA A 171 -6.46 4.25 14.82
C ALA A 171 -5.43 3.40 14.05
N VAL A 172 -4.14 3.69 14.24
CA VAL A 172 -3.03 2.92 13.62
C VAL A 172 -3.04 1.46 14.07
N VAL A 173 -3.18 1.21 15.38
CA VAL A 173 -3.17 -0.16 15.93
C VAL A 173 -4.36 -0.96 15.41
N VAL A 174 -5.56 -0.38 15.42
CA VAL A 174 -6.77 -1.03 14.91
C VAL A 174 -6.64 -1.32 13.42
N THR A 175 -6.18 -0.34 12.64
CA THR A 175 -6.01 -0.49 11.19
C THR A 175 -4.98 -1.56 10.85
N VAL A 176 -3.84 -1.60 11.54
CA VAL A 176 -2.85 -2.66 11.34
C VAL A 176 -3.40 -4.03 11.73
N ALA A 177 -4.15 -4.13 12.81
CA ALA A 177 -4.77 -5.40 13.20
C ALA A 177 -5.67 -5.93 12.06
N VAL A 178 -6.52 -5.07 11.48
CA VAL A 178 -7.34 -5.39 10.30
C VAL A 178 -6.47 -5.84 9.12
N MET A 179 -5.37 -5.14 8.84
CA MET A 179 -4.45 -5.52 7.77
C MET A 179 -3.79 -6.89 8.01
N LEU A 180 -3.38 -7.20 9.24
CA LEU A 180 -2.81 -8.50 9.59
C LEU A 180 -3.80 -9.65 9.36
N PHE A 181 -5.07 -9.46 9.74
CA PHE A 181 -6.13 -10.43 9.45
C PHE A 181 -6.36 -10.59 7.94
N ALA A 182 -6.26 -9.51 7.16
CA ALA A 182 -6.47 -9.52 5.71
C ALA A 182 -5.25 -9.97 4.89
N ALA A 183 -4.03 -9.93 5.44
CA ALA A 183 -2.79 -10.08 4.67
C ALA A 183 -2.64 -11.41 3.93
N ASN A 184 -2.97 -12.51 4.61
CA ASN A 184 -2.88 -13.85 4.01
C ASN A 184 -3.92 -14.07 2.91
N PRO A 185 -5.24 -13.87 3.16
CA PRO A 185 -6.24 -14.06 2.11
C PRO A 185 -6.04 -13.09 0.95
N LEU A 186 -5.71 -11.82 1.23
CA LEU A 186 -5.49 -10.83 0.19
C LEU A 186 -4.28 -11.16 -0.68
N GLY A 187 -3.15 -11.54 -0.08
CA GLY A 187 -1.97 -11.86 -0.88
C GLY A 187 -2.12 -13.15 -1.70
N ASN A 188 -2.90 -14.14 -1.22
CA ASN A 188 -3.25 -15.31 -2.01
C ASN A 188 -4.20 -14.95 -3.15
N PHE A 189 -5.16 -14.05 -2.91
CA PHE A 189 -6.04 -13.52 -3.95
C PHE A 189 -5.24 -12.79 -5.04
N ILE A 190 -4.31 -11.91 -4.67
CA ILE A 190 -3.46 -11.18 -5.61
C ILE A 190 -2.60 -12.14 -6.43
N GLY A 191 -1.96 -13.13 -5.79
CA GLY A 191 -1.12 -14.11 -6.48
C GLY A 191 -1.87 -14.94 -7.53
N ASN A 192 -3.19 -15.13 -7.34
CA ASN A 192 -4.03 -15.89 -8.26
C ASN A 192 -4.73 -15.01 -9.31
N ASN A 193 -4.61 -13.68 -9.26
CA ASN A 193 -5.32 -12.76 -10.15
C ASN A 193 -4.36 -11.68 -10.70
N PRO A 194 -3.67 -11.93 -11.84
CA PRO A 194 -2.69 -11.01 -12.41
C PRO A 194 -3.24 -9.61 -12.73
N SER A 195 -4.52 -9.51 -13.12
CA SER A 195 -5.17 -8.22 -13.35
C SER A 195 -5.27 -7.35 -12.09
N VAL A 196 -5.36 -7.96 -10.91
CA VAL A 196 -5.35 -7.25 -9.62
C VAL A 196 -3.95 -6.72 -9.30
N VAL A 197 -2.89 -7.44 -9.69
CA VAL A 197 -1.51 -6.95 -9.59
C VAL A 197 -1.34 -5.70 -10.44
N MET A 198 -1.80 -5.74 -11.69
CA MET A 198 -1.75 -4.57 -12.59
C MET A 198 -2.55 -3.39 -12.05
N LEU A 199 -3.74 -3.64 -11.48
CA LEU A 199 -4.55 -2.61 -10.84
C LEU A 199 -3.80 -1.97 -9.66
N ALA A 200 -3.22 -2.78 -8.78
CA ALA A 200 -2.46 -2.32 -7.63
C ALA A 200 -1.20 -1.52 -8.03
N LEU A 201 -0.47 -1.94 -9.06
CA LEU A 201 0.66 -1.18 -9.61
C LEU A 201 0.21 0.16 -10.23
N SER A 202 -1.00 0.20 -10.81
CA SER A 202 -1.60 1.43 -11.33
C SER A 202 -1.98 2.39 -10.21
N PHE A 203 -2.49 1.88 -9.08
CA PHE A 203 -2.71 2.70 -7.87
C PHE A 203 -1.39 3.22 -7.30
N LEU A 204 -0.35 2.39 -7.26
CA LEU A 204 0.98 2.79 -6.82
C LEU A 204 1.53 3.96 -7.64
N LEU A 205 1.36 3.89 -8.97
CA LEU A 205 1.75 4.96 -9.89
C LEU A 205 0.96 6.24 -9.61
N MET A 206 -0.37 6.14 -9.48
CA MET A 206 -1.24 7.28 -9.20
C MET A 206 -0.93 7.96 -7.86
N ILE A 207 -0.69 7.17 -6.81
CA ILE A 207 -0.28 7.68 -5.50
C ILE A 207 1.08 8.34 -5.61
N GLY A 208 2.06 7.72 -6.28
CA GLY A 208 3.37 8.32 -6.52
C GLY A 208 3.27 9.69 -7.20
N MET A 209 2.43 9.81 -8.23
CA MET A 209 2.16 11.09 -8.89
C MET A 209 1.47 12.10 -7.96
N THR A 210 0.57 11.64 -7.09
CA THR A 210 -0.13 12.47 -6.11
C THR A 210 0.85 13.02 -5.06
N LEU A 211 1.77 12.20 -4.56
CA LEU A 211 2.80 12.63 -3.61
C LEU A 211 3.76 13.65 -4.23
N ILE A 212 4.15 13.45 -5.50
CA ILE A 212 4.96 14.43 -6.23
C ILE A 212 4.19 15.76 -6.30
N ALA A 213 2.93 15.74 -6.72
CA ALA A 213 2.10 16.94 -6.82
C ALA A 213 1.98 17.66 -5.46
N GLU A 214 1.72 16.92 -4.39
CA GLU A 214 1.60 17.46 -3.03
C GLU A 214 2.91 18.05 -2.52
N GLY A 215 4.05 17.44 -2.82
CA GLY A 215 5.36 18.00 -2.48
C GLY A 215 5.72 19.25 -3.29
N PHE A 216 5.10 19.49 -4.44
CA PHE A 216 5.14 20.79 -5.12
C PHE A 216 4.09 21.80 -4.61
N GLY A 217 3.41 21.48 -3.50
CA GLY A 217 2.39 22.33 -2.89
C GLY A 217 1.01 22.23 -3.54
N VAL A 218 0.83 21.35 -4.53
CA VAL A 218 -0.48 21.13 -5.16
C VAL A 218 -1.29 20.18 -4.28
N LYS A 219 -2.28 20.72 -3.57
CA LYS A 219 -3.18 19.92 -2.74
C LYS A 219 -4.12 19.10 -3.62
N VAL A 220 -3.89 17.80 -3.68
CA VAL A 220 -4.78 16.86 -4.37
C VAL A 220 -5.86 16.40 -3.39
N PRO A 221 -7.16 16.64 -3.67
CA PRO A 221 -8.21 16.16 -2.79
C PRO A 221 -8.23 14.63 -2.75
N LYS A 222 -7.88 14.05 -1.59
CA LYS A 222 -7.77 12.60 -1.40
C LYS A 222 -9.05 11.85 -1.80
N GLY A 223 -10.21 12.47 -1.63
CA GLY A 223 -11.50 11.92 -2.07
C GLY A 223 -11.56 11.56 -3.55
N TYR A 224 -10.91 12.34 -4.43
CA TYR A 224 -10.85 11.99 -5.87
C TYR A 224 -9.97 10.78 -6.13
N VAL A 225 -8.84 10.68 -5.43
CA VAL A 225 -7.94 9.52 -5.52
C VAL A 225 -8.70 8.26 -5.08
N TYR A 226 -9.37 8.31 -3.93
CA TYR A 226 -10.13 7.16 -3.42
C TYR A 226 -11.32 6.80 -4.29
N ALA A 227 -12.03 7.80 -4.84
CA ALA A 227 -13.12 7.54 -5.77
C ALA A 227 -12.63 6.83 -7.04
N ALA A 228 -11.48 7.26 -7.59
CA ALA A 228 -10.87 6.61 -8.75
C ALA A 228 -10.45 5.16 -8.44
N MET A 229 -9.89 4.92 -7.24
CA MET A 229 -9.51 3.58 -6.80
C MET A 229 -10.71 2.66 -6.61
N ALA A 230 -11.72 3.13 -5.88
CA ALA A 230 -12.95 2.38 -5.64
C ALA A 230 -13.66 2.06 -6.95
N PHE A 231 -13.76 3.03 -7.87
CA PHE A 231 -14.32 2.82 -9.19
C PHE A 231 -13.53 1.76 -9.98
N SER A 232 -12.20 1.87 -10.02
CA SER A 232 -11.35 0.93 -10.77
C SER A 232 -11.41 -0.48 -10.17
N ALA A 233 -11.45 -0.60 -8.85
CA ALA A 233 -11.65 -1.87 -8.16
C ALA A 233 -13.03 -2.48 -8.45
N ALA A 234 -14.09 -1.66 -8.51
CA ALA A 234 -15.42 -2.11 -8.89
C ALA A 234 -15.48 -2.60 -10.34
N VAL A 235 -14.87 -1.86 -11.27
CA VAL A 235 -14.74 -2.27 -12.68
C VAL A 235 -13.98 -3.59 -12.79
N GLU A 236 -12.87 -3.74 -12.07
CA GLU A 236 -12.09 -4.98 -12.08
C GLU A 236 -12.87 -6.14 -11.46
N ALA A 237 -13.64 -5.91 -10.41
CA ALA A 237 -14.54 -6.93 -9.85
C ALA A 237 -15.58 -7.39 -10.88
N LEU A 238 -16.21 -6.47 -11.62
CA LEU A 238 -17.13 -6.80 -12.71
C LEU A 238 -16.43 -7.60 -13.82
N ASN A 239 -15.21 -7.19 -14.21
CA ASN A 239 -14.41 -7.90 -15.20
C ASN A 239 -14.08 -9.33 -14.76
N MET A 240 -13.73 -9.53 -13.48
CA MET A 240 -13.48 -10.85 -12.91
C MET A 240 -14.74 -11.73 -12.94
N ILE A 241 -15.90 -11.18 -12.60
CA ILE A 241 -17.19 -11.89 -12.66
C ILE A 241 -17.50 -12.30 -14.11
N SER A 242 -17.32 -11.38 -15.06
CA SER A 242 -17.53 -11.63 -16.50
C SER A 242 -16.62 -12.74 -17.05
N ARG A 243 -15.32 -12.70 -16.71
CA ARG A 243 -14.35 -13.74 -17.11
C ARG A 243 -14.73 -15.11 -16.53
N ARG A 244 -15.13 -15.17 -15.26
CA ARG A 244 -15.60 -16.42 -14.61
C ARG A 244 -16.89 -16.96 -15.26
N ALA A 245 -17.85 -16.09 -15.57
CA ALA A 245 -19.09 -16.48 -16.23
C ALA A 245 -18.83 -17.04 -17.65
N SER A 246 -17.93 -16.41 -18.40
CA SER A 246 -17.53 -16.85 -19.74
C SER A 246 -16.81 -18.20 -19.71
N ALA A 247 -15.88 -18.40 -18.77
CA ALA A 247 -15.19 -19.68 -18.57
C ALA A 247 -16.17 -20.83 -18.24
N ARG A 248 -17.18 -20.58 -17.38
CA ARG A 248 -18.23 -21.56 -17.06
C ARG A 248 -19.07 -21.93 -18.28
N LYS A 249 -19.46 -20.95 -19.11
CA LYS A 249 -20.21 -21.18 -20.36
C LYS A 249 -19.40 -21.95 -21.41
N ALA A 250 -18.08 -21.73 -21.48
CA ALA A 250 -17.20 -22.49 -22.37
C ALA A 250 -17.08 -23.95 -21.92
N ALA A 251 -16.92 -24.19 -20.61
CA ALA A 251 -16.86 -25.54 -20.03
C ALA A 251 -18.14 -26.34 -20.29
N SER A 252 -19.32 -25.73 -20.14
CA SER A 252 -20.60 -26.42 -20.39
C SER A 252 -20.82 -26.79 -21.86
N LYS A 253 -20.24 -26.05 -22.81
CA LYS A 253 -20.30 -26.37 -24.25
C LYS A 253 -19.28 -27.43 -24.69
N GLY A 254 -18.14 -27.54 -23.99
CA GLY A 254 -17.11 -28.55 -24.26
C GLY A 254 -17.54 -29.98 -23.91
N THR A 255 -18.28 -30.16 -22.81
CA THR A 255 -18.78 -31.48 -22.37
C THR A 255 -19.85 -32.06 -23.30
N ALA A 256 -20.56 -31.22 -24.06
CA ALA A 256 -21.59 -31.66 -25.01
C ALA A 256 -21.03 -32.17 -26.37
N ARG A 257 -19.71 -32.12 -26.57
CA ARG A 257 -19.05 -32.47 -27.85
C ARG A 257 -18.11 -33.69 -27.77
N MET A 258 -18.10 -34.48 -26.69
CA MET A 258 -17.39 -35.76 -26.71
C MET A 258 -18.15 -36.75 -27.63
N PRO A 259 -17.60 -37.14 -28.81
CA PRO A 259 -18.21 -38.19 -29.59
C PRO A 259 -18.00 -39.49 -28.83
N VAL A 260 -19.10 -40.19 -28.55
CA VAL A 260 -19.07 -41.58 -28.09
C VAL A 260 -18.31 -42.37 -29.16
N ARG A 261 -17.04 -42.67 -28.91
CA ARG A 261 -16.29 -43.65 -29.71
C ARG A 261 -16.99 -45.00 -29.51
N ARG A 262 -17.75 -45.41 -30.51
CA ARG A 262 -18.17 -46.79 -30.72
C ARG A 262 -17.04 -47.57 -31.37
#